data_AF-A0A9W5LJN5-F1
#
_entry.id   AF-A0A9W5LJN5-F1
#
_cell.length_a   1.000
_cell.length_b   1.000
_cell.length_c   1.000
_cell.angle_alpha   90.00
_cell.angle_beta   90.00
_cell.angle_gamma   90.00
#
_symmetry.space_group_name_H-M   'P 1'
#
loop_
_entity.id
_entity.type
_entity.pdbx_description
1 polymer ?
#
loop_
_entity_poly.entity_id
_entity_poly.type
_entity_poly.pdbx_seq_one_letter_code
_entity_poly.pdbx_strand_id
1 'polypeptide(L)'
;MIIQNAHTLTVRWEISEETMQLAEAVLFEKTQDMIKELRIVIKRKGIEAVRTNRTTYDKGEWTIGQAAGDAVYRAEYRIVNSMNVTLKLADTEDIYLAENGVSDINSFQIEDGHTRWEKQFSAYTCYGRGEKER
;
A
#
# COMPACT_ATOMS: atom_id res chain seq x y z
N MET A 1 12.05 -33.59 17.64
CA MET A 1 11.00 -33.30 16.65
C MET A 1 10.64 -31.83 16.78
N ILE A 2 11.22 -30.97 15.96
CA ILE A 2 10.96 -29.53 15.97
C ILE A 2 9.96 -29.28 14.84
N ILE A 3 8.68 -29.19 15.17
CA ILE A 3 7.68 -28.76 14.19
C ILE A 3 7.87 -27.26 14.04
N GLN A 4 8.54 -26.85 12.96
CA GLN A 4 8.59 -25.46 12.52
C GLN A 4 7.23 -25.09 11.90
N ASN A 5 6.31 -24.59 12.71
CA ASN A 5 5.13 -23.89 12.21
C ASN A 5 5.56 -22.49 11.76
N ALA A 6 5.95 -22.34 10.49
CA ALA A 6 6.25 -21.03 9.93
C ALA A 6 4.92 -20.29 9.65
N HIS A 7 4.46 -19.50 10.62
CA HIS A 7 3.32 -18.60 10.47
C HIS A 7 3.74 -17.36 9.67
N THR A 8 3.52 -17.37 8.36
CA THR A 8 3.92 -16.29 7.45
C THR A 8 2.72 -15.62 6.78
N LEU A 9 2.88 -14.36 6.42
CA LEU A 9 1.96 -13.56 5.62
C LEU A 9 2.67 -13.17 4.32
N THR A 10 2.07 -13.49 3.18
CA THR A 10 2.62 -13.12 1.87
C THR A 10 1.72 -12.07 1.24
N VAL A 11 2.33 -10.99 0.76
CA VAL A 11 1.66 -9.92 0.03
C VAL A 11 2.21 -9.92 -1.39
N ARG A 12 1.34 -10.10 -2.38
CA ARG A 12 1.71 -10.11 -3.81
C ARG A 12 1.12 -8.92 -4.53
N TRP A 13 1.95 -8.18 -5.26
CA TRP A 13 1.50 -7.04 -6.04
C TRP A 13 1.86 -7.20 -7.51
N GLU A 14 1.02 -6.63 -8.36
CA GLU A 14 1.26 -6.43 -9.79
C GLU A 14 0.47 -5.18 -10.18
N ILE A 15 1.18 -4.10 -10.51
CA ILE A 15 0.57 -2.84 -10.94
C ILE A 15 0.61 -2.77 -12.46
N SER A 16 -0.50 -2.41 -13.08
CA SER A 16 -0.58 -2.29 -14.53
C SER A 16 0.21 -1.08 -15.03
N GLU A 17 0.67 -1.15 -16.28
CA GLU A 17 1.35 -0.03 -16.94
C GLU A 17 0.47 1.22 -17.00
N GLU A 18 -0.84 1.07 -17.23
CA GLU A 18 -1.81 2.17 -17.23
C GLU A 18 -1.84 2.90 -15.87
N THR A 19 -1.87 2.16 -14.77
CA THR A 19 -1.83 2.75 -13.42
C THR A 19 -0.51 3.49 -13.17
N MET A 20 0.62 2.95 -13.66
CA MET A 20 1.92 3.62 -13.55
C MET A 20 1.98 4.91 -14.37
N GLN A 21 1.45 4.92 -15.60
CA GLN A 21 1.36 6.14 -16.43
C GLN A 21 0.50 7.22 -15.77
N LEU A 22 -0.62 6.84 -15.14
CA LEU A 22 -1.44 7.78 -14.36
C LEU A 22 -0.66 8.33 -13.16
N ALA A 23 0.12 7.49 -12.48
CA ALA A 23 0.98 7.93 -11.38
C ALA A 23 2.06 8.91 -11.85
N GLU A 24 2.60 8.78 -13.07
CA GLU A 24 3.55 9.77 -13.65
C GLU A 24 2.93 11.15 -13.78
N ALA A 25 1.70 11.21 -14.32
CA ALA A 25 0.98 12.46 -14.47
C ALA A 25 0.66 13.11 -13.11
N VAL A 26 0.36 12.30 -12.09
CA VAL A 26 0.02 12.77 -10.73
C VAL A 26 1.25 13.18 -9.93
N LEU A 27 2.36 12.45 -10.05
CA LEU A 27 3.57 12.70 -9.25
C LEU A 27 4.59 13.60 -9.95
N PHE A 28 4.35 13.95 -11.22
CA PHE A 28 5.28 14.69 -12.09
C PHE A 28 6.69 14.09 -12.08
N GLU A 29 6.76 12.77 -12.07
CA GLU A 29 7.99 11.99 -11.98
C GLU A 29 7.89 10.85 -12.99
N LYS A 30 9.02 10.36 -13.51
CA LYS A 30 9.01 9.17 -14.37
C LYS A 30 8.92 7.91 -13.52
N THR A 31 8.24 6.88 -14.01
CA THR A 31 8.06 5.59 -13.33
C THR A 31 9.35 4.97 -12.84
N GLN A 32 10.44 5.13 -13.60
CA GLN A 32 11.77 4.63 -13.28
C GLN A 32 12.42 5.35 -12.08
N ASP A 33 12.03 6.60 -11.83
CA ASP A 33 12.60 7.49 -10.81
C ASP A 33 11.74 7.48 -9.52
N MET A 34 10.54 6.89 -9.59
CA MET A 34 9.66 6.68 -8.44
C MET A 34 10.05 5.47 -7.60
N ILE A 35 9.86 5.59 -6.28
CA ILE A 35 10.02 4.50 -5.32
C ILE A 35 8.64 3.88 -5.04
N LYS A 36 8.53 2.56 -5.15
CA LYS A 36 7.33 1.82 -4.78
C LYS A 36 7.49 1.36 -3.35
N GLU A 37 6.53 1.69 -2.50
CA GLU A 37 6.57 1.43 -1.06
C GLU A 37 5.39 0.54 -0.68
N LEU A 38 5.70 -0.71 -0.32
CA LEU A 38 4.74 -1.61 0.33
C LEU A 38 4.82 -1.41 1.84
N ARG A 39 3.69 -1.14 2.46
CA ARG A 39 3.56 -1.04 3.91
C ARG A 39 2.62 -2.12 4.41
N ILE A 40 3.04 -2.84 5.45
CA ILE A 40 2.16 -3.75 6.19
C ILE A 40 1.96 -3.14 7.56
N VAL A 41 0.75 -2.64 7.78
CA VAL A 41 0.26 -2.13 9.06
C VAL A 41 -0.22 -3.32 9.88
N ILE A 42 0.28 -3.44 11.10
CA ILE A 42 -0.03 -4.52 12.04
C ILE A 42 -0.62 -3.87 13.29
N LYS A 43 -1.87 -4.16 13.60
CA LYS A 43 -2.56 -3.64 14.78
C LYS A 43 -2.81 -4.77 15.78
N ARG A 44 -2.43 -4.55 17.03
CA ARG A 44 -2.66 -5.50 18.13
C ARG A 44 -2.89 -4.75 19.42
N LYS A 45 -3.99 -5.04 20.12
CA LYS A 45 -4.32 -4.48 21.45
C LYS A 45 -4.16 -2.94 21.52
N GLY A 46 -4.55 -2.23 20.45
CA GLY A 46 -4.44 -0.78 20.35
C GLY A 46 -3.03 -0.24 20.00
N ILE A 47 -2.05 -1.13 19.80
CA ILE A 47 -0.71 -0.76 19.30
C ILE A 47 -0.65 -1.00 17.80
N GLU A 48 -0.14 -0.02 17.07
CA GLU A 48 0.12 -0.11 15.63
C GLU A 48 1.63 -0.19 15.37
N ALA A 49 2.04 -1.15 14.56
CA ALA A 49 3.39 -1.27 14.04
C ALA A 49 3.34 -1.31 12.51
N VAL A 50 4.32 -0.69 11.84
CA VAL A 50 4.38 -0.69 10.38
C VAL A 50 5.69 -1.29 9.90
N ARG A 51 5.60 -2.31 9.05
CA ARG A 51 6.73 -2.81 8.28
C ARG A 51 6.68 -2.18 6.90
N THR A 52 7.85 -1.77 6.39
CA THR A 52 7.95 -1.13 5.07
C THR A 52 8.96 -1.87 4.21
N ASN A 53 8.62 -2.10 2.94
CA ASN A 53 9.51 -2.60 1.91
C ASN A 53 9.48 -1.61 0.74
N ARG A 54 10.67 -1.21 0.28
CA ARG A 54 10.83 -0.30 -0.86
C ARG A 54 11.43 -1.05 -2.03
N THR A 55 10.85 -0.86 -3.20
CA THR A 55 11.20 -1.56 -4.42
C THR A 55 11.10 -0.64 -5.62
N THR A 56 11.81 -0.97 -6.69
CA THR A 56 11.66 -0.36 -8.02
C THR A 56 10.81 -1.22 -8.94
N TYR A 57 10.43 -2.43 -8.52
CA TYR A 57 9.67 -3.39 -9.31
C TYR A 57 8.16 -3.17 -9.20
N ASP A 58 7.48 -3.17 -10.34
CA ASP A 58 6.03 -2.96 -10.44
C ASP A 58 5.22 -4.24 -10.10
N LYS A 59 5.91 -5.38 -10.00
CA LYS A 59 5.36 -6.64 -9.49
C LYS A 59 6.32 -7.36 -8.55
N GLY A 60 5.78 -8.17 -7.66
CA GLY A 60 6.58 -8.98 -6.76
C GLY A 60 5.77 -9.59 -5.62
N GLU A 61 6.49 -10.20 -4.69
CA GLU A 61 5.92 -10.72 -3.46
C GLU A 61 6.80 -10.39 -2.26
N TRP A 62 6.16 -10.21 -1.11
CA TRP A 62 6.82 -9.92 0.14
C TRP A 62 6.22 -10.77 1.26
N THR A 63 7.06 -11.63 1.82
CA THR A 63 6.70 -12.52 2.92
C THR A 63 7.23 -11.98 4.24
N ILE A 64 6.35 -11.84 5.23
CA ILE A 64 6.70 -11.47 6.60
C ILE A 64 6.26 -12.56 7.59
N GLY A 65 6.95 -12.66 8.72
CA GLY A 65 6.46 -13.46 9.84
C GLY A 65 5.23 -12.81 10.48
N GLN A 66 4.21 -13.62 10.79
CA GLN A 66 3.06 -13.17 11.56
C GLN A 66 3.50 -12.77 12.98
N ALA A 67 2.96 -11.67 13.47
CA ALA A 67 3.01 -11.31 14.88
C ALA A 67 2.21 -12.35 15.70
N ALA A 68 2.75 -12.73 16.85
CA ALA A 68 2.07 -13.62 17.78
C ALA A 68 0.80 -12.97 18.35
N GLY A 69 -0.24 -13.77 18.58
CA GLY A 69 -1.52 -13.29 19.08
C GLY A 69 -2.50 -12.85 17.99
N ASP A 70 -3.69 -12.49 18.44
CA ASP A 70 -4.73 -11.88 17.62
C ASP A 70 -4.28 -10.51 17.08
N ALA A 71 -3.88 -10.48 15.81
CA ALA A 71 -3.41 -9.27 15.14
C ALA A 71 -4.19 -9.03 13.85
N VAL A 72 -4.40 -7.75 13.56
CA VAL A 72 -5.01 -7.29 12.31
C VAL A 72 -3.92 -6.77 11.39
N TYR A 73 -3.96 -7.18 10.13
CA TYR A 73 -3.00 -6.80 9.11
C TYR A 73 -3.70 -6.01 8.01
N ARG A 74 -3.04 -4.96 7.52
CA ARG A 74 -3.44 -4.23 6.34
C ARG A 74 -2.22 -3.98 5.46
N ALA A 75 -2.27 -4.37 4.21
CA ALA A 75 -1.25 -4.02 3.23
C ALA A 75 -1.65 -2.74 2.50
N GLU A 76 -0.68 -1.86 2.27
CA GLU A 76 -0.84 -0.63 1.50
C GLU A 76 0.26 -0.58 0.44
N TYR A 77 -0.11 -0.27 -0.80
CA TYR A 77 0.82 0.00 -1.87
C TYR A 77 0.84 1.51 -2.15
N ARG A 78 2.03 2.09 -2.05
CA ARG A 78 2.25 3.52 -2.24
C ARG A 78 3.35 3.76 -3.26
N ILE A 79 3.31 4.91 -3.91
CA ILE A 79 4.38 5.41 -4.77
C ILE A 79 4.87 6.73 -4.19
N VAL A 80 6.18 6.90 -4.15
CA VAL A 80 6.86 8.09 -3.62
C VAL A 80 7.77 8.67 -4.69
N ASN A 81 7.64 9.98 -4.96
CA ASN A 81 8.54 10.67 -5.89
C ASN A 81 9.80 11.22 -5.19
N SER A 82 10.70 11.83 -5.97
CA SER A 82 11.96 12.40 -5.46
C SER A 82 11.77 13.52 -4.43
N MET A 83 10.61 14.17 -4.42
CA MET A 83 10.23 15.22 -3.46
C MET A 83 9.55 14.67 -2.19
N ASN A 84 9.52 13.35 -2.00
CA ASN A 84 8.80 12.66 -0.92
C ASN A 84 7.26 12.84 -0.97
N VAL A 85 6.70 13.24 -2.11
CA VAL A 85 5.24 13.23 -2.31
C VAL A 85 4.80 11.79 -2.48
N THR A 86 3.81 11.38 -1.69
CA THR A 86 3.32 10.00 -1.63
C THR A 86 1.92 9.88 -2.20
N LEU A 87 1.73 8.89 -3.07
CA LEU A 87 0.46 8.50 -3.66
C LEU A 87 0.08 7.10 -3.17
N LYS A 88 -1.08 6.95 -2.53
CA LYS A 88 -1.60 5.62 -2.15
C LYS A 88 -2.39 5.06 -3.34
N LEU A 89 -1.95 3.92 -3.87
CA LEU A 89 -2.60 3.29 -5.04
C LEU A 89 -3.63 2.23 -4.65
N ALA A 90 -3.32 1.42 -3.64
CA ALA A 90 -4.16 0.30 -3.25
C ALA A 90 -3.94 -0.03 -1.77
N ASP A 91 -4.94 -0.64 -1.16
CA ASP A 91 -4.83 -1.30 0.13
C ASP A 91 -5.70 -2.56 0.21
N THR A 92 -5.49 -3.33 1.26
CA THR A 92 -6.36 -4.45 1.60
C THR A 92 -7.36 -3.99 2.65
N GLU A 93 -8.46 -4.72 2.80
CA GLU A 93 -9.24 -4.63 4.03
C GLU A 93 -8.39 -5.10 5.23
N ASP A 94 -8.88 -4.81 6.43
CA ASP A 94 -8.28 -5.28 7.68
C ASP A 94 -8.45 -6.80 7.78
N ILE A 95 -7.34 -7.54 7.76
CA ILE A 95 -7.33 -9.00 7.79
C ILE A 95 -6.98 -9.46 9.19
N TYR A 96 -7.96 -10.08 9.84
CA TYR A 96 -7.80 -10.64 11.17
C TYR A 96 -7.21 -12.05 11.08
N LEU A 97 -6.04 -12.23 11.68
CA LEU A 97 -5.40 -13.53 11.81
C LEU A 97 -5.42 -13.95 13.28
N ALA A 98 -6.16 -15.04 13.56
CA ALA A 98 -6.10 -15.72 14.84
C ALA A 98 -4.75 -16.46 14.97
N GLU A 99 -4.31 -16.73 16.20
CA GLU A 99 -3.01 -17.37 16.53
C GLU A 99 -2.67 -18.64 15.74
N ASN A 100 -3.64 -19.31 15.11
CA ASN A 100 -3.48 -20.60 14.43
C ASN A 100 -3.93 -20.63 12.95
N GLY A 101 -4.21 -19.49 12.31
CA GLY A 101 -4.80 -19.44 10.96
C GLY A 101 -3.82 -18.95 9.89
N VAL A 102 -3.49 -19.79 8.92
CA VAL A 102 -2.89 -19.34 7.65
C VAL A 102 -3.98 -18.68 6.82
N SER A 103 -3.82 -17.42 6.41
CA SER A 103 -4.63 -16.84 5.35
C SER A 103 -3.74 -16.19 4.30
N ASP A 104 -3.84 -16.69 3.07
CA ASP A 104 -3.27 -16.05 1.89
C ASP A 104 -4.06 -14.75 1.63
N ILE A 105 -3.40 -13.59 1.61
CA ILE A 105 -4.07 -12.32 1.28
C ILE A 105 -4.15 -12.22 -0.25
N ASN A 106 -5.11 -12.95 -0.82
CA ASN A 106 -5.41 -12.88 -2.24
C ASN A 106 -6.50 -11.84 -2.50
N SER A 107 -6.13 -10.56 -2.41
CA SER A 107 -6.67 -9.45 -3.23
C SER A 107 -6.41 -8.12 -2.53
N PHE A 108 -5.54 -7.32 -3.13
CA PHE A 108 -5.61 -5.87 -2.93
C PHE A 108 -6.98 -5.41 -3.44
N GLN A 109 -7.72 -4.65 -2.63
CA GLN A 109 -8.80 -3.86 -3.17
C GLN A 109 -8.12 -2.68 -3.87
N ILE A 110 -8.16 -2.69 -5.20
CA ILE A 110 -7.88 -1.48 -5.96
C ILE A 110 -8.92 -0.48 -5.45
N GLU A 111 -8.48 0.63 -4.84
CA GLU A 111 -9.40 1.70 -4.48
C GLU A 111 -10.14 2.06 -5.78
N ASP A 112 -11.46 1.86 -5.77
CA ASP A 112 -12.33 2.13 -6.91
C ASP A 112 -11.93 3.48 -7.51
N GLY A 113 -11.76 3.57 -8.83
CA GLY A 113 -11.14 4.70 -9.54
C GLY A 113 -11.82 6.06 -9.31
N HIS A 114 -12.90 6.06 -8.53
CA HIS A 114 -13.63 7.20 -8.00
C HIS A 114 -13.20 7.69 -6.61
N THR A 115 -12.23 7.06 -5.93
CA THR A 115 -11.52 7.67 -4.77
C THR A 115 -10.56 8.73 -5.28
N ARG A 116 -11.16 9.76 -5.89
CA ARG A 116 -10.65 11.05 -6.33
C ARG A 116 -9.16 11.21 -6.06
N TRP A 117 -8.35 10.78 -7.01
CA TRP A 117 -6.95 11.22 -7.18
C TRP A 117 -6.83 12.74 -6.97
N GLU A 118 -7.83 13.49 -7.41
CA GLU A 118 -8.04 14.93 -7.18
C GLU A 118 -8.03 15.35 -5.70
N LYS A 119 -8.59 14.55 -4.77
CA LYS A 119 -8.61 14.87 -3.33
C LYS A 119 -7.23 14.67 -2.67
N GLN A 120 -6.44 13.72 -3.16
CA GLN A 120 -5.05 13.53 -2.70
C GLN A 120 -4.16 14.66 -3.26
N PHE A 121 -4.46 15.14 -4.47
CA PHE A 121 -3.74 16.25 -5.13
C PHE A 121 -4.07 17.65 -4.57
N SER A 122 -5.34 17.90 -4.20
CA SER A 122 -5.76 19.21 -3.66
C SER A 122 -5.16 19.51 -2.28
N ALA A 123 -4.77 18.47 -1.53
CA ALA A 123 -4.15 18.63 -0.22
C ALA A 123 -2.71 19.22 -0.32
N TYR A 124 -2.04 19.10 -1.47
CA TYR A 124 -0.61 19.43 -1.59
C TYR A 124 -0.26 20.47 -2.66
N THR A 125 -1.19 20.83 -3.55
CA THR A 125 -0.88 21.77 -4.66
C THR A 125 -1.45 23.17 -4.50
N CYS A 126 -2.16 23.49 -3.41
CA CYS A 126 -2.87 24.77 -3.24
C CYS A 126 -3.84 25.12 -4.40
N TYR A 127 -4.05 24.24 -5.36
CA TYR A 127 -5.17 24.30 -6.30
C TYR A 127 -6.43 23.86 -5.58
N GLY A 128 -6.87 24.70 -4.65
CA GLY A 128 -8.28 24.76 -4.31
C GLY A 128 -9.02 25.01 -5.62
N ARG A 129 -9.99 24.14 -5.92
CA ARG A 129 -10.96 24.30 -7.00
C ARG A 129 -11.30 25.78 -7.10
N GLY A 130 -10.80 26.45 -8.14
CA GLY A 130 -10.98 27.88 -8.31
C GLY A 130 -12.44 28.22 -8.10
N GLU A 131 -12.74 28.87 -6.97
CA GLU A 131 -13.99 29.57 -6.82
C GLU A 131 -14.03 30.55 -7.98
N LYS A 132 -14.99 30.32 -8.88
CA LYS A 132 -15.38 31.17 -10.00
C LYS A 132 -14.80 32.59 -9.88
N GLU A 133 -13.75 32.87 -10.64
CA GLU A 133 -13.47 34.25 -11.02
C GLU A 133 -14.71 34.76 -11.76
N ARG A 134 -15.31 35.79 -11.19
CA ARG A 134 -16.46 36.53 -11.72
C ARG A 134 -16.09 37.28 -12.99
#